data_AF-A0A9P7EH83-F1
#
_entry.id   AF-A0A9P7EH83-F1
#
_cell.length_a   1.000
_cell.length_b   1.000
_cell.length_c   1.000
_cell.angle_alpha   90.00
_cell.angle_beta   90.00
_cell.angle_gamma   90.00
#
_symmetry.space_group_name_H-M   'P 1'
#
loop_
_entity.id
_entity.type
_entity.pdbx_description
1 polymer ?
#
loop_
_entity_poly.entity_id
_entity_poly.type
_entity_poly.pdbx_seq_one_letter_code
_entity_poly.pdbx_strand_id
1 'polypeptide(L)'
;MRQGTAWSKAAGSLPSDRLRPAQRPQHTPQKQSKGKGKTQEPSKSKAIRKLESLAGGVRKSSGREKDPKGGCFCQAREHDLSPYAPICRSCGLILCVINLPYYACPHCSAVLLSDIARSSLSVRFDEEISKQVAKEEEETLRIVQQARDAEGAFPVLPGSATLPVLSNAPSRPAAQTHKILSLNSKTKKYTVSSYTNTPVSSRPASRAESEVEEVHRVAAPPPQIDFVKRAPDRNHPWSNMRMELLYVPVK
;
A
#
# COMPACT_ATOMS: atom_id res chain seq x y z
N MET A 1 6.33 -0.89 89.93
CA MET A 1 5.13 -0.75 89.08
C MET A 1 5.58 -0.46 87.65
N ARG A 2 5.45 -1.41 86.72
CA ARG A 2 5.72 -1.22 85.28
C ARG A 2 4.44 -1.62 84.53
N GLN A 3 3.86 -0.67 83.82
CA GLN A 3 2.66 -0.87 83.01
C GLN A 3 3.06 -1.51 81.68
N GLY A 4 2.52 -2.70 81.39
CA GLY A 4 2.66 -3.37 80.10
C GLY A 4 1.61 -2.86 79.12
N THR A 5 2.03 -2.54 77.89
CA THR A 5 1.16 -2.08 76.80
C THR A 5 0.34 -3.23 76.18
N ALA A 6 -0.85 -2.89 75.68
CA ALA A 6 -1.93 -3.79 75.26
C ALA A 6 -1.71 -4.63 73.98
N TRP A 7 -0.47 -4.95 73.58
CA TRP A 7 -0.18 -5.71 72.35
C TRP A 7 0.57 -7.03 72.56
N SER A 8 0.87 -7.42 73.80
CA SER A 8 1.46 -8.72 74.09
C SER A 8 0.40 -9.71 74.59
N LYS A 9 -0.37 -10.32 73.67
CA LYS A 9 -0.97 -11.66 73.79
C LYS A 9 -1.94 -11.91 72.62
N ALA A 10 -1.51 -12.70 71.65
CA ALA A 10 -2.23 -13.86 71.12
C ALA A 10 -1.57 -14.30 69.80
N ALA A 11 -1.22 -15.58 69.76
CA ALA A 11 -0.86 -16.28 68.53
C ALA A 11 -2.00 -16.14 67.50
N GLY A 12 -1.66 -15.64 66.31
CA GLY A 12 -2.60 -15.44 65.22
C GLY A 12 -1.86 -15.57 63.90
N SER A 13 -1.95 -16.76 63.32
CA SER A 13 -1.62 -17.15 61.95
C SER A 13 -1.53 -15.97 60.95
N LEU A 14 -0.37 -15.82 60.30
CA LEU A 14 -0.16 -14.98 59.13
C LEU A 14 -1.14 -15.36 58.01
N PRO A 15 -2.09 -14.51 57.59
CA PRO A 15 -2.87 -14.76 56.38
C PRO A 15 -2.12 -14.13 55.20
N SER A 16 -0.89 -14.56 54.98
CA SER A 16 -0.05 -14.08 53.89
C SER A 16 0.23 -15.18 52.88
N ASP A 17 -0.80 -15.92 52.43
CA ASP A 17 -0.68 -16.71 51.18
C ASP A 17 -1.99 -17.29 50.60
N ARG A 18 -3.09 -16.53 50.57
CA ARG A 18 -4.31 -16.96 49.85
C ARG A 18 -4.95 -15.83 49.05
N LEU A 19 -4.20 -15.28 48.10
CA LEU A 19 -4.84 -14.71 46.91
C LEU A 19 -5.34 -15.87 46.04
N ARG A 20 -6.54 -16.37 46.33
CA ARG A 20 -7.28 -17.17 45.34
C ARG A 20 -7.54 -16.26 44.14
N PRO A 21 -7.14 -16.64 42.91
CA PRO A 21 -7.61 -15.93 41.73
C PRO A 21 -9.14 -16.04 41.71
N ALA A 22 -9.82 -14.90 41.78
CA ALA A 22 -11.26 -14.83 41.62
C ALA A 22 -11.60 -15.44 40.26
N GLN A 23 -12.40 -16.50 40.26
CA GLN A 23 -12.99 -17.03 39.03
C GLN A 23 -13.86 -15.94 38.42
N ARG A 24 -13.37 -15.39 37.30
CA ARG A 24 -14.12 -14.50 36.42
C ARG A 24 -15.33 -15.29 35.91
N PRO A 25 -16.58 -14.80 36.00
CA PRO A 25 -17.68 -15.41 35.28
C PRO A 25 -17.34 -15.36 33.79
N GLN A 26 -17.18 -16.55 33.19
CA GLN A 26 -17.03 -16.70 31.76
C GLN A 26 -18.37 -16.33 31.12
N HIS A 27 -18.45 -15.13 30.57
CA HIS A 27 -19.38 -14.87 29.48
C HIS A 27 -18.92 -15.75 28.31
N THR A 28 -19.75 -16.73 27.98
CA THR A 28 -19.61 -17.57 26.80
C THR A 28 -19.77 -16.72 25.54
N PRO A 29 -18.73 -16.55 24.70
CA PRO A 29 -18.99 -16.18 23.32
C PRO A 29 -19.51 -17.44 22.61
N GLN A 30 -20.72 -17.33 22.09
CA GLN A 30 -21.32 -18.32 21.19
C GLN A 30 -20.31 -18.78 20.15
N LYS A 31 -20.25 -20.11 19.99
CA LYS A 31 -19.55 -20.80 18.90
C LYS A 31 -20.01 -20.24 17.55
N GLN A 32 -19.18 -19.38 16.95
CA GLN A 32 -19.16 -19.26 15.50
C GLN A 32 -18.13 -20.24 14.95
N SER A 33 -18.61 -21.03 14.01
CA SER A 33 -17.96 -22.10 13.28
C SER A 33 -16.61 -21.69 12.68
N LYS A 34 -15.54 -22.35 13.15
CA LYS A 34 -14.49 -23.00 12.35
C LYS A 34 -14.12 -22.31 11.03
N GLY A 35 -13.61 -21.08 11.12
CA GLY A 35 -12.78 -20.49 10.08
C GLY A 35 -11.39 -21.12 10.15
N LYS A 36 -11.04 -21.91 9.14
CA LYS A 36 -9.72 -22.50 8.94
C LYS A 36 -8.70 -21.36 8.88
N GLY A 37 -8.00 -21.12 9.99
CA GLY A 37 -6.86 -20.19 10.06
C GLY A 37 -5.80 -20.69 9.11
N LYS A 38 -5.84 -20.21 7.86
CA LYS A 38 -4.64 -20.20 7.03
C LYS A 38 -3.65 -19.34 7.80
N THR A 39 -2.54 -19.94 8.20
CA THR A 39 -1.30 -19.25 8.51
C THR A 39 -1.13 -18.17 7.45
N GLN A 40 -1.47 -16.95 7.80
CA GLN A 40 -1.40 -15.82 6.89
C GLN A 40 0.07 -15.45 6.86
N GLU A 41 0.81 -16.15 6.00
CA GLU A 41 2.12 -15.74 5.54
C GLU A 41 2.06 -14.22 5.29
N PRO A 42 3.04 -13.44 5.79
CA PRO A 42 3.02 -11.99 5.67
C PRO A 42 2.72 -11.66 4.21
N SER A 43 1.61 -10.96 4.00
CA SER A 43 1.07 -10.77 2.67
C SER A 43 2.12 -10.04 1.83
N LYS A 44 2.68 -10.72 0.83
CA LYS A 44 3.68 -10.16 -0.10
C LYS A 44 3.32 -8.73 -0.50
N SER A 45 4.31 -7.85 -0.58
CA SER A 45 4.07 -6.46 -0.95
C SER A 45 3.37 -6.33 -2.29
N LYS A 46 2.72 -5.18 -2.51
CA LYS A 46 2.08 -4.86 -3.78
C LYS A 46 3.09 -4.87 -4.94
N ALA A 47 4.35 -4.52 -4.69
CA ALA A 47 5.40 -4.49 -5.69
C ALA A 47 5.76 -5.91 -6.17
N ILE A 48 5.99 -6.84 -5.24
CA ILE A 48 6.28 -8.24 -5.57
C ILE A 48 5.11 -8.85 -6.34
N ARG A 49 3.86 -8.63 -5.90
CA ARG A 49 2.67 -9.14 -6.59
C ARG A 49 2.57 -8.64 -8.04
N LYS A 50 2.92 -7.37 -8.29
CA LYS A 50 2.93 -6.80 -9.65
C LYS A 50 3.98 -7.51 -10.51
N LEU A 51 5.21 -7.67 -10.01
CA LEU A 51 6.29 -8.35 -10.73
C LEU A 51 5.96 -9.83 -10.99
N GLU A 52 5.42 -10.54 -10.01
CA GLU A 52 4.97 -11.92 -10.14
C GLU A 52 3.84 -12.06 -11.17
N SER A 53 2.90 -11.11 -11.20
CA SER A 53 1.84 -11.07 -12.21
C SER A 53 2.42 -10.88 -13.61
N LEU A 54 3.39 -9.98 -13.78
CA LEU A 54 4.06 -9.75 -15.07
C LEU A 54 4.88 -10.98 -15.51
N ALA A 55 5.67 -11.56 -14.61
CA ALA A 55 6.44 -12.77 -14.86
C ALA A 55 5.53 -13.95 -15.23
N GLY A 56 4.43 -14.12 -14.50
CA GLY A 56 3.40 -15.10 -14.79
C GLY A 56 2.76 -14.90 -16.17
N GLY A 57 2.48 -13.65 -16.55
CA GLY A 57 1.96 -13.30 -17.88
C GLY A 57 2.93 -13.68 -19.00
N VAL A 58 4.21 -13.31 -18.88
CA VAL A 58 5.25 -13.60 -19.88
C VAL A 58 5.49 -15.09 -20.06
N ARG A 59 5.46 -15.86 -18.96
CA ARG A 59 5.67 -17.33 -19.00
C ARG A 59 4.49 -18.08 -19.59
N LYS A 60 3.26 -17.63 -19.34
CA LYS A 60 2.04 -18.31 -19.77
C LYS A 60 1.60 -17.93 -21.18
N SER A 61 1.82 -16.68 -21.59
CA SER A 61 1.31 -16.22 -22.88
C SER A 61 2.23 -16.63 -24.03
N SER A 62 1.63 -16.76 -25.21
CA SER A 62 2.34 -16.94 -26.47
C SER A 62 2.78 -15.61 -27.11
N GLY A 63 2.36 -14.47 -26.56
CA GLY A 63 2.56 -13.14 -27.15
C GLY A 63 1.67 -12.82 -28.37
N ARG A 64 0.82 -13.76 -28.80
CA ARG A 64 -0.12 -13.59 -29.94
C ARG A 64 -1.53 -13.16 -29.51
N GLU A 65 -1.83 -13.29 -28.23
CA GLU A 65 -3.13 -12.94 -27.66
C GLU A 65 -3.28 -11.42 -27.55
N LYS A 66 -4.45 -10.90 -27.89
CA LYS A 66 -4.80 -9.49 -27.66
C LYS A 66 -5.12 -9.28 -26.18
N ASP A 67 -4.87 -8.08 -25.68
CA ASP A 67 -5.31 -7.70 -24.32
C ASP A 67 -6.85 -7.79 -24.25
N PRO A 68 -7.43 -8.56 -23.30
CA PRO A 68 -8.87 -8.69 -23.14
C PRO A 68 -9.57 -7.35 -22.82
N LYS A 69 -8.85 -6.40 -22.20
CA LYS A 69 -9.36 -5.06 -21.90
C LYS A 69 -9.09 -4.06 -23.04
N GLY A 70 -8.63 -4.53 -24.21
CA GLY A 70 -8.24 -3.70 -25.34
C GLY A 70 -6.83 -3.11 -25.21
N GLY A 71 -6.35 -2.38 -26.23
CA GLY A 71 -5.07 -1.68 -26.17
C GLY A 71 -5.20 -0.22 -25.77
N CYS A 72 -4.11 0.40 -25.33
CA CYS A 72 -4.01 1.84 -25.17
C CYS A 72 -3.25 2.47 -26.34
N PHE A 73 -3.80 3.54 -26.93
CA PHE A 73 -3.24 4.23 -28.09
C PHE A 73 -2.65 5.63 -27.77
N CYS A 74 -2.32 5.88 -26.50
CA CYS A 74 -1.80 7.17 -26.04
C CYS A 74 -0.37 7.51 -26.53
N GLN A 75 0.35 6.56 -27.14
CA GLN A 75 1.75 6.72 -27.58
C GLN A 75 2.69 7.21 -26.46
N ALA A 76 2.43 6.78 -25.22
CA ALA A 76 3.13 7.22 -24.02
C ALA A 76 3.05 8.73 -23.71
N ARG A 77 1.98 9.41 -24.16
CA ARG A 77 1.70 10.81 -23.83
C ARG A 77 0.92 10.98 -22.53
N GLU A 78 0.02 10.05 -22.23
CA GLU A 78 -0.81 10.06 -21.00
C GLU A 78 -0.28 9.10 -19.93
N HIS A 79 0.36 8.01 -20.36
CA HIS A 79 0.89 6.98 -19.49
C HIS A 79 2.37 6.83 -19.75
N ASP A 80 3.13 6.43 -18.72
CA ASP A 80 4.56 6.22 -18.84
C ASP A 80 4.91 5.23 -19.96
N LEU A 81 6.08 5.43 -20.57
CA LEU A 81 6.62 4.53 -21.57
C LEU A 81 6.76 3.11 -20.99
N SER A 82 6.38 2.09 -21.76
CA SER A 82 6.55 0.70 -21.32
C SER A 82 8.04 0.39 -21.09
N PRO A 83 8.45 0.00 -19.87
CA PRO A 83 9.86 -0.21 -19.55
C PRO A 83 10.45 -1.45 -20.25
N TYR A 84 9.59 -2.40 -20.64
CA TYR A 84 10.03 -3.70 -21.18
C TYR A 84 9.79 -3.86 -22.68
N ALA A 85 8.81 -3.14 -23.25
CA ALA A 85 8.47 -3.19 -24.67
C ALA A 85 7.99 -1.80 -25.14
N PRO A 86 8.90 -0.81 -25.28
CA PRO A 86 8.53 0.58 -25.53
C PRO A 86 8.01 0.84 -26.96
N ILE A 87 8.31 -0.04 -27.91
CA ILE A 87 7.92 0.12 -29.32
C ILE A 87 7.60 -1.22 -29.96
N CYS A 88 6.55 -1.25 -30.79
CA CYS A 88 6.29 -2.38 -31.67
C CYS A 88 7.27 -2.36 -32.85
N ARG A 89 8.10 -3.40 -32.99
CA ARG A 89 9.08 -3.50 -34.09
C ARG A 89 8.46 -3.71 -35.47
N SER A 90 7.18 -4.10 -35.54
CA SER A 90 6.50 -4.37 -36.81
C SER A 90 5.80 -3.14 -37.39
N CYS A 91 5.13 -2.32 -36.56
CA CYS A 91 4.38 -1.15 -37.04
C CYS A 91 4.87 0.19 -36.46
N GLY A 92 5.87 0.19 -35.58
CA GLY A 92 6.44 1.40 -35.00
C GLY A 92 5.59 2.07 -33.91
N LEU A 93 4.46 1.46 -33.49
CA LEU A 93 3.64 2.04 -32.42
C LEU A 93 4.41 2.11 -31.10
N ILE A 94 4.49 3.32 -30.52
CA ILE A 94 5.04 3.56 -29.17
C ILE A 94 4.03 3.05 -28.12
N LEU A 95 4.51 2.22 -27.19
CA LEU A 95 3.68 1.53 -26.22
C LEU A 95 3.91 2.09 -24.81
N CYS A 96 2.83 2.39 -24.11
CA CYS A 96 2.86 2.78 -22.71
C CYS A 96 2.79 1.57 -21.76
N VAL A 97 2.96 1.81 -20.46
CA VAL A 97 2.94 0.80 -19.38
C VAL A 97 1.64 -0.03 -19.32
N ILE A 98 0.53 0.50 -19.83
CA ILE A 98 -0.74 -0.26 -19.93
C ILE A 98 -0.65 -1.39 -20.95
N ASN A 99 0.11 -1.19 -22.02
CA ASN A 99 0.30 -2.20 -23.07
C ASN A 99 1.35 -3.20 -22.59
N LEU A 100 0.88 -4.30 -22.02
CA LEU A 100 1.74 -5.30 -21.39
C LEU A 100 2.57 -6.07 -22.43
N PRO A 101 3.84 -6.38 -22.12
CA PRO A 101 4.79 -6.94 -23.09
C PRO A 101 4.45 -8.37 -23.56
N TYR A 102 3.54 -9.05 -22.85
CA TYR A 102 3.12 -10.41 -23.11
C TYR A 102 1.84 -10.52 -23.94
N TYR A 103 1.22 -9.39 -24.32
CA TYR A 103 0.14 -9.33 -25.31
C TYR A 103 0.66 -8.90 -26.68
N ALA A 104 -0.14 -9.16 -27.72
CA ALA A 104 0.11 -8.71 -29.08
C ALA A 104 -0.06 -7.19 -29.22
N CYS A 105 0.57 -6.62 -30.24
CA CYS A 105 0.44 -5.21 -30.57
C CYS A 105 -1.05 -4.83 -30.78
N PRO A 106 -1.55 -3.75 -30.15
CA PRO A 106 -2.96 -3.37 -30.30
C PRO A 106 -3.31 -2.84 -31.69
N HIS A 107 -2.33 -2.38 -32.47
CA HIS A 107 -2.52 -1.87 -33.82
C HIS A 107 -2.40 -2.97 -34.88
N CYS A 108 -1.26 -3.65 -34.97
CA CYS A 108 -1.01 -4.64 -36.03
C CYS A 108 -1.13 -6.11 -35.59
N SER A 109 -1.45 -6.39 -34.33
CA SER A 109 -1.50 -7.75 -33.74
C SER A 109 -0.21 -8.57 -33.86
N ALA A 110 0.91 -7.94 -34.19
CA ALA A 110 2.21 -8.59 -34.20
C ALA A 110 2.71 -8.89 -32.78
N VAL A 111 3.51 -9.93 -32.65
CA VAL A 111 4.18 -10.30 -31.40
C VAL A 111 5.20 -9.22 -31.03
N LEU A 112 5.10 -8.68 -29.81
CA LEU A 112 5.97 -7.59 -29.36
C LEU A 112 7.39 -8.05 -29.00
N LEU A 113 7.53 -9.26 -28.47
CA LEU A 113 8.79 -9.82 -28.01
C LEU A 113 9.09 -11.14 -28.74
N SER A 114 10.31 -11.28 -29.28
CA SER A 114 10.79 -12.57 -29.76
C SER A 114 10.94 -13.56 -28.60
N ASP A 115 10.94 -14.87 -28.89
CA ASP A 115 11.05 -15.89 -27.84
C ASP A 115 12.31 -15.76 -26.98
N ILE A 116 13.43 -15.38 -27.60
CA ILE A 116 14.70 -15.08 -26.90
C ILE A 116 14.55 -13.86 -26.00
N ALA A 117 13.88 -12.80 -26.47
CA ALA A 117 13.63 -11.62 -25.66
C ALA A 117 12.71 -11.95 -24.47
N ARG A 118 11.67 -12.77 -24.67
CA ARG A 118 10.77 -13.23 -23.61
C ARG A 118 11.50 -14.06 -22.55
N SER A 119 12.35 -15.00 -22.96
CA SER A 119 13.11 -15.81 -21.99
C SER A 119 14.06 -14.92 -21.19
N SER A 120 14.80 -14.02 -21.83
CA SER A 120 15.69 -13.07 -21.13
C SER A 120 14.93 -12.16 -20.15
N LEU A 121 13.73 -11.71 -20.53
CA LEU A 121 12.90 -10.86 -19.71
C LEU A 121 12.29 -11.63 -18.52
N SER A 122 11.95 -12.91 -18.71
CA SER A 122 11.51 -13.76 -17.60
C SER A 122 12.59 -13.92 -16.52
N VAL A 123 13.85 -14.11 -16.93
CA VAL A 123 14.99 -14.17 -16.01
C VAL A 123 15.18 -12.83 -15.29
N ARG A 124 15.08 -11.70 -16.02
CA ARG A 124 15.14 -10.38 -15.40
C ARG A 124 14.07 -10.17 -14.34
N PHE A 125 12.84 -10.62 -14.59
CA PHE A 125 11.79 -10.55 -13.56
C PHE A 125 12.10 -11.41 -12.35
N ASP A 126 12.66 -12.61 -12.51
CA ASP A 126 13.06 -13.44 -11.37
C ASP A 126 14.18 -12.78 -10.55
N GLU A 127 15.13 -12.11 -11.21
CA GLU A 127 16.15 -11.30 -10.55
C GLU A 127 15.57 -10.08 -9.83
N GLU A 128 14.60 -9.37 -10.43
CA GLU A 128 13.93 -8.24 -9.80
C GLU A 128 13.10 -8.68 -8.58
N ILE A 129 12.38 -9.79 -8.69
CA ILE A 129 11.61 -10.38 -7.59
C ILE A 129 12.54 -10.78 -6.45
N SER A 130 13.63 -11.50 -6.71
CA SER A 130 14.57 -11.91 -5.66
C SER A 130 15.25 -10.72 -4.98
N LYS A 131 15.64 -9.69 -5.75
CA LYS A 131 16.15 -8.42 -5.20
C LYS A 131 15.11 -7.72 -4.33
N GLN A 132 13.85 -7.70 -4.74
CA GLN A 132 12.78 -7.04 -4.00
C GLN A 132 12.45 -7.78 -2.70
N VAL A 133 12.42 -9.11 -2.73
CA VAL A 133 12.24 -9.96 -1.54
C VAL A 133 13.36 -9.72 -0.54
N ALA A 134 14.62 -9.73 -0.97
CA ALA A 134 15.77 -9.51 -0.09
C ALA A 134 15.73 -8.12 0.59
N LYS A 135 15.29 -7.08 -0.14
CA LYS A 135 15.11 -5.73 0.43
C LYS A 135 14.01 -5.69 1.48
N GLU A 136 12.88 -6.36 1.24
CA GLU A 136 11.78 -6.43 2.20
C GLU A 136 12.19 -7.20 3.46
N GLU A 137 12.92 -8.31 3.30
CA GLU A 137 13.48 -9.06 4.43
C GLU A 137 14.43 -8.19 5.26
N GLU A 138 15.37 -7.47 4.63
CA GLU A 138 16.27 -6.56 5.35
C GLU A 138 15.50 -5.46 6.10
N GLU A 139 14.51 -4.85 5.46
CA GLU A 139 13.68 -3.82 6.09
C GLU A 139 12.91 -4.37 7.30
N THR A 140 12.35 -5.59 7.19
CA THR A 140 11.67 -6.22 8.33
C THR A 140 12.63 -6.49 9.49
N LEU A 141 13.85 -6.96 9.22
CA LEU A 141 14.86 -7.18 10.26
C LEU A 141 15.26 -5.86 10.95
N ARG A 142 15.44 -4.78 10.17
CA ARG A 142 15.73 -3.45 10.72
C ARG A 142 14.62 -2.95 11.62
N ILE A 143 13.36 -3.09 11.22
CA ILE A 143 12.19 -2.69 12.03
C ILE A 143 12.13 -3.51 13.33
N VAL A 144 12.35 -4.82 13.27
CA VAL A 144 12.33 -5.70 14.46
C VAL A 144 13.46 -5.33 15.43
N GLN A 145 14.66 -5.04 14.92
CA GLN A 145 15.78 -4.62 15.76
C GLN A 145 15.50 -3.27 16.42
N GLN A 146 15.01 -2.29 15.65
CA GLN A 146 14.64 -0.98 16.19
C GLN A 146 13.52 -1.07 17.25
N ALA A 147 12.55 -1.97 17.08
CA ALA A 147 11.51 -2.21 18.07
C ALA A 147 12.08 -2.80 19.37
N ARG A 148 13.02 -3.75 19.28
CA ARG A 148 13.72 -4.29 20.46
C ARG A 148 14.53 -3.22 21.19
N ASP A 149 15.25 -2.39 20.43
CA ASP A 149 16.04 -1.30 21.00
C ASP A 149 15.14 -0.26 21.69
N ALA A 150 13.96 0.01 21.13
CA ALA A 150 12.97 0.92 21.72
C ALA A 150 12.27 0.35 22.96
N GLU A 151 12.01 -0.95 23.02
CA GLU A 151 11.46 -1.62 24.22
C GLU A 151 12.49 -1.67 25.36
N GLY A 152 13.78 -1.81 25.03
CA GLY A 152 14.88 -1.72 25.99
C GLY A 152 15.24 -0.28 26.38
N ALA A 153 14.77 0.73 25.63
CA ALA A 153 15.04 2.13 25.92
C ALA A 153 14.17 2.62 27.08
N PHE A 154 14.81 3.06 28.15
CA PHE A 154 14.12 3.70 29.27
C PHE A 154 13.42 4.99 28.78
N PRO A 155 12.16 5.24 29.17
CA PRO A 155 11.45 6.44 28.74
C PRO A 155 12.25 7.70 29.08
N VAL A 156 12.67 8.45 28.06
CA VAL A 156 13.36 9.72 28.29
C VAL A 156 12.33 10.70 28.85
N LEU A 157 12.44 10.98 30.16
CA LEU A 157 11.61 11.99 30.80
C LEU A 157 11.97 13.37 30.20
N PRO A 158 10.98 14.17 29.78
CA PRO A 158 11.23 15.53 29.33
C PRO A 158 11.80 16.32 30.52
N GLY A 159 13.09 16.63 30.47
CA GLY A 159 13.80 17.35 31.53
C GLY A 159 15.26 16.92 31.74
N SER A 160 15.69 15.76 31.22
CA SER A 160 17.07 15.29 31.34
C SER A 160 17.74 15.18 29.97
N ALA A 161 18.13 16.30 29.38
CA ALA A 161 19.09 16.32 28.29
C ALA A 161 19.98 17.56 28.39
N THR A 162 21.22 17.37 28.84
CA THR A 162 22.35 18.10 28.28
C THR A 162 22.56 17.57 26.85
N LEU A 163 22.53 18.51 25.89
CA LEU A 163 22.52 18.37 24.42
C LEU A 163 23.76 17.66 23.82
N PRO A 164 23.89 17.44 22.48
CA PRO A 164 22.99 17.77 21.34
C PRO A 164 22.80 16.63 20.30
N VAL A 165 21.59 16.44 19.74
CA VAL A 165 21.44 15.90 18.36
C VAL A 165 20.22 16.54 17.69
N LEU A 166 20.45 17.15 16.52
CA LEU A 166 19.40 17.54 15.58
C LEU A 166 18.63 16.30 15.11
N SER A 167 17.43 16.10 15.62
CA SER A 167 16.44 15.20 15.03
C SER A 167 15.11 15.93 14.93
N ASN A 168 14.92 16.62 13.80
CA ASN A 168 13.60 17.06 13.36
C ASN A 168 12.80 15.80 12.92
N ALA A 169 12.23 15.10 13.89
CA ALA A 169 11.12 14.19 13.65
C ALA A 169 9.87 14.80 14.28
N PRO A 170 8.74 14.93 13.54
CA PRO A 170 7.50 15.38 14.14
C PRO A 170 7.05 14.34 15.17
N SER A 171 7.19 14.67 16.45
CA SER A 171 6.66 13.89 17.56
C SER A 171 5.15 13.79 17.39
N ARG A 172 4.65 12.62 16.98
CA ARG A 172 3.23 12.30 17.14
C ARG A 172 2.90 12.42 18.63
N PRO A 173 1.88 13.18 19.05
CA PRO A 173 1.48 13.19 20.44
C PRO A 173 1.03 11.78 20.81
N ALA A 174 1.77 11.16 21.73
CA ALA A 174 1.36 9.89 22.32
C ALA A 174 -0.05 10.08 22.88
N ALA A 175 -0.98 9.19 22.52
CA ALA A 175 -2.34 9.20 23.03
C ALA A 175 -2.28 9.06 24.56
N GLN A 176 -2.37 10.20 25.27
CA GLN A 176 -2.35 10.23 26.72
C GLN A 176 -3.68 9.64 27.21
N THR A 177 -3.62 8.41 27.71
CA THR A 177 -4.76 7.77 28.37
C THR A 177 -4.64 8.02 29.86
N HIS A 178 -5.49 8.89 30.41
CA HIS A 178 -5.49 9.17 31.84
C HIS A 178 -6.36 8.12 32.53
N LYS A 179 -5.72 7.26 33.32
CA LYS A 179 -6.41 6.30 34.20
C LYS A 179 -6.58 6.94 35.57
N ILE A 180 -7.82 7.27 35.91
CA ILE A 180 -8.17 7.87 37.20
C ILE A 180 -8.71 6.76 38.11
N LEU A 181 -8.00 6.53 39.22
CA LEU A 181 -8.46 5.66 40.31
C LEU A 181 -9.24 6.51 41.30
N SER A 182 -10.56 6.35 41.33
CA SER A 182 -11.44 6.99 42.30
C SER A 182 -11.79 6.02 43.41
N LEU A 183 -11.53 6.40 44.67
CA LEU A 183 -11.83 5.61 45.85
C LEU A 183 -13.02 6.22 46.57
N ASN A 184 -14.13 5.49 46.63
CA ASN A 184 -15.33 5.98 47.30
C ASN A 184 -15.19 5.79 48.82
N SER A 185 -15.08 6.90 49.57
CA SER A 185 -14.81 6.89 51.01
C SER A 185 -15.89 6.22 51.86
N LYS A 186 -17.15 6.20 51.40
CA LYS A 186 -18.28 5.56 52.11
C LYS A 186 -18.35 4.06 51.90
N THR A 187 -17.90 3.57 50.74
CA THR A 187 -17.99 2.14 50.38
C THR A 187 -16.65 1.42 50.32
N LYS A 188 -15.53 2.16 50.46
CA LYS A 188 -14.14 1.70 50.28
C LYS A 188 -13.89 0.96 48.95
N LYS A 189 -14.78 1.12 47.98
CA LYS A 189 -14.66 0.53 46.64
C LYS A 189 -13.86 1.47 45.76
N TYR A 190 -12.90 0.92 45.03
CA TYR A 190 -12.16 1.66 44.00
C TYR A 190 -12.87 1.49 42.65
N THR A 191 -12.93 2.57 41.88
CA THR A 191 -13.46 2.61 40.51
C THR A 191 -12.34 3.15 39.62
N VAL A 192 -12.01 2.40 38.56
CA VAL A 192 -11.00 2.83 37.59
C VAL A 192 -11.72 3.41 36.38
N SER A 193 -11.65 4.72 36.20
CA SER A 193 -12.18 5.41 35.03
C SER A 193 -11.04 5.71 34.06
N SER A 194 -11.08 5.12 32.87
CA SER A 194 -10.09 5.38 31.82
C SER A 194 -10.67 6.42 30.87
N TYR A 195 -10.05 7.59 30.79
CA TYR A 195 -10.39 8.63 29.82
C TYR A 195 -9.36 8.62 28.70
N THR A 196 -9.81 8.23 27.52
CA THR A 196 -9.03 8.32 26.28
C THR A 196 -9.52 9.54 25.53
N ASN A 197 -8.76 10.64 25.57
CA ASN A 197 -9.07 11.84 24.81
C ASN A 197 -8.48 11.69 23.40
N THR A 198 -9.14 10.90 22.56
CA THR A 198 -8.88 10.86 21.12
C THR A 198 -10.15 11.28 20.40
N PRO A 199 -10.09 12.17 19.39
CA PRO A 199 -11.22 12.34 18.50
C PRO A 199 -11.58 10.97 17.95
N VAL A 200 -12.85 10.61 18.09
CA VAL A 200 -13.42 9.34 17.63
C VAL A 200 -13.26 9.31 16.11
N SER A 201 -12.16 8.71 15.62
CA SER A 201 -12.08 8.25 14.24
C SER A 201 -12.89 6.96 14.16
N SER A 202 -14.21 7.12 14.10
CA SER A 202 -15.14 6.03 13.85
C SER A 202 -15.01 5.60 12.40
N ARG A 203 -13.98 4.81 12.10
CA ARG A 203 -14.03 3.83 11.01
C ARG A 203 -12.90 2.80 11.16
N PRO A 204 -13.21 1.51 11.37
CA PRO A 204 -12.20 0.47 11.26
C PRO A 204 -11.69 0.42 9.82
N ALA A 205 -10.36 0.52 9.66
CA ALA A 205 -9.65 0.43 8.38
C ALA A 205 -9.63 -1.00 7.80
N SER A 206 -10.72 -1.76 7.94
CA SER A 206 -10.81 -3.15 7.49
C SER A 206 -11.67 -3.34 6.24
N ARG A 207 -12.06 -2.25 5.56
CA ARG A 207 -12.75 -2.31 4.27
C ARG A 207 -12.35 -1.15 3.36
N ALA A 208 -11.06 -0.97 3.17
CA ALA A 208 -10.59 -0.43 1.90
C ALA A 208 -10.58 -1.62 0.94
N GLU A 209 -11.75 -1.93 0.37
CA GLU A 209 -11.78 -2.52 -0.97
C GLU A 209 -10.86 -1.62 -1.78
N SER A 210 -9.68 -2.11 -2.13
CA SER A 210 -8.85 -1.48 -3.13
C SER A 210 -9.67 -1.58 -4.41
N GLU A 211 -10.51 -0.57 -4.66
CA GLU A 211 -10.96 -0.25 -5.99
C GLU A 211 -9.68 -0.23 -6.82
N VAL A 212 -9.55 -1.25 -7.67
CA VAL A 212 -8.50 -1.29 -8.67
C VAL A 212 -8.87 -0.16 -9.59
N GLU A 213 -8.37 1.04 -9.27
CA GLU A 213 -8.55 2.25 -10.05
C GLU A 213 -8.22 1.87 -11.50
N GLU A 214 -9.28 1.78 -12.30
CA GLU A 214 -9.20 1.18 -13.61
C GLU A 214 -8.51 2.21 -14.50
N VAL A 215 -7.20 2.01 -14.69
CA VAL A 215 -6.33 2.96 -15.39
C VAL A 215 -6.97 3.30 -16.74
N HIS A 216 -7.21 4.59 -16.96
CA HIS A 216 -7.86 5.11 -18.15
C HIS A 216 -7.16 4.62 -19.43
N ARG A 217 -7.91 4.19 -20.44
CA ARG A 217 -7.34 3.69 -21.71
C ARG A 217 -7.78 4.58 -22.86
N VAL A 218 -6.81 5.22 -23.51
CA VAL A 218 -7.05 5.97 -24.75
C VAL A 218 -7.48 5.02 -25.86
N ALA A 219 -8.67 5.29 -26.41
CA ALA A 219 -9.27 4.54 -27.50
C ALA A 219 -8.43 4.63 -28.79
N ALA A 220 -8.62 3.65 -29.68
CA ALA A 220 -7.98 3.66 -30.99
C ALA A 220 -8.40 4.90 -31.78
N PRO A 221 -7.46 5.53 -32.53
CA PRO A 221 -7.83 6.59 -33.45
C PRO A 221 -8.82 6.06 -34.51
N PRO A 222 -9.75 6.90 -34.98
CA PRO A 222 -10.70 6.50 -36.02
C PRO A 222 -9.94 6.08 -37.29
N PRO A 223 -10.41 5.04 -38.00
CA PRO A 223 -9.71 4.49 -39.17
C PRO A 223 -9.76 5.42 -40.39
N GLN A 224 -10.69 6.38 -40.40
CA GLN A 224 -10.84 7.36 -41.47
C GLN A 224 -10.41 8.72 -40.94
N ILE A 225 -9.33 9.25 -41.53
CA ILE A 225 -8.97 10.66 -41.38
C ILE A 225 -9.83 11.41 -42.37
N ASP A 226 -10.59 12.40 -41.89
CA ASP A 226 -11.34 13.30 -42.76
C ASP A 226 -10.38 14.15 -43.60
N PHE A 227 -10.00 13.66 -44.77
CA PHE A 227 -9.22 14.42 -45.73
C PHE A 227 -10.16 15.17 -46.68
N VAL A 228 -9.74 16.37 -47.07
CA VAL A 228 -10.44 17.12 -48.11
C VAL A 228 -10.23 16.39 -49.44
N LYS A 229 -11.27 15.72 -49.92
CA LYS A 229 -11.27 15.00 -51.22
C LYS A 229 -11.21 15.95 -52.43
N ARG A 230 -11.39 17.25 -52.21
CA ARG A 230 -11.43 18.27 -53.26
C ARG A 230 -10.02 18.62 -53.71
N ALA A 231 -9.78 18.58 -55.02
CA ALA A 231 -8.54 19.08 -55.59
C ALA A 231 -8.32 20.56 -55.18
N PRO A 232 -7.08 20.97 -54.87
CA PRO A 232 -6.79 22.37 -54.53
C PRO A 232 -7.23 23.27 -55.67
N ASP A 233 -8.04 24.30 -55.37
CA ASP A 233 -8.36 25.33 -56.35
C ASP A 233 -7.08 26.11 -56.68
N ARG A 234 -6.79 26.30 -57.96
CA ARG A 234 -5.61 27.01 -58.43
C ARG A 234 -5.62 28.48 -58.01
N ASN A 235 -6.81 29.05 -57.86
CA ASN A 235 -6.99 30.44 -57.42
C ASN A 235 -7.01 30.58 -55.89
N HIS A 236 -7.25 29.48 -55.17
CA HIS A 236 -7.31 29.46 -53.70
C HIS A 236 -6.66 28.17 -53.16
N PRO A 237 -5.34 28.03 -53.30
CA PRO A 237 -4.64 26.79 -52.93
C PRO A 237 -4.77 26.46 -51.43
N TRP A 238 -5.06 27.46 -50.61
CA TRP A 238 -5.33 27.34 -49.16
C TRP A 238 -6.78 26.99 -48.80
N SER A 239 -7.72 26.94 -49.76
CA SER A 239 -9.13 26.61 -49.50
C SER A 239 -9.33 25.24 -48.83
N ASN A 240 -8.35 24.34 -48.93
CA ASN A 240 -8.39 23.02 -48.32
C ASN A 240 -7.82 22.99 -46.89
N MET A 241 -7.26 24.09 -46.38
CA MET A 241 -6.85 24.20 -44.99
C MET A 241 -8.07 24.52 -44.13
N ARG A 242 -8.48 23.60 -43.26
CA ARG A 242 -9.58 23.78 -42.29
C ARG A 242 -9.22 24.76 -41.15
N MET A 243 -8.58 25.87 -41.46
CA MET A 243 -8.24 26.93 -40.51
C MET A 243 -8.96 28.21 -40.96
N GLU A 244 -9.72 28.83 -40.06
CA GLU A 244 -10.24 30.19 -40.25
C GLU A 244 -9.05 31.15 -40.31
N LEU A 245 -8.59 31.44 -41.52
CA LEU A 245 -7.54 32.44 -41.74
C LEU A 245 -8.19 33.80 -41.93
N LEU A 246 -8.06 34.67 -40.92
CA LEU A 246 -8.36 36.10 -41.06
C LEU A 246 -7.24 36.76 -41.86
N TYR A 247 -7.55 37.18 -43.08
CA TYR A 247 -6.64 37.95 -43.92
C TYR A 247 -6.44 39.35 -43.32
N VAL A 248 -5.20 39.69 -42.95
CA VAL A 248 -4.82 41.04 -42.52
C VAL A 248 -4.02 41.68 -43.67
N PRO A 249 -4.58 42.68 -44.39
CA PRO A 249 -3.84 43.39 -45.42
C PRO A 249 -2.73 44.23 -44.78
N VAL A 250 -1.52 44.09 -45.30
CA VAL A 250 -0.38 44.97 -44.98
C VAL A 250 -0.57 46.26 -45.78
N LYS A 251 -0.63 47.40 -45.08
CA LYS A 251 -0.67 48.74 -45.68
C LYS A 251 0.70 49.16 -46.20
#